data_AF-A0A1I4PMN9-F1
#
_entry.id   AF-A0A1I4PMN9-F1
#
_cell.length_a   1.000
_cell.length_b   1.000
_cell.length_c   1.000
_cell.angle_alpha   90.00
_cell.angle_beta   90.00
_cell.angle_gamma   90.00
#
_symmetry.space_group_name_H-M   'P 1'
#
loop_
_entity.id
_entity.type
_entity.pdbx_description
1 polymer ?
#
loop_
_entity_poly.entity_id
_entity_poly.type
_entity_poly.pdbx_seq_one_letter_code
_entity_poly.pdbx_strand_id
1 'polypeptide(L)'
;MINVVTKEQIESLFSGSEVEVMTLWDKTTVMSVKLPNGFVIVESSSCVDPTNYDEKIGYEICLQRVFNKLWELEGYKLQSELKGGEH
;
A
#
# COMPACT_ATOMS: atom_id res chain seq x y z
N MET A 1 4.09 -24.22 -11.09
CA MET A 1 3.77 -22.78 -11.20
C MET A 1 2.99 -22.41 -9.96
N ILE A 2 3.39 -21.37 -9.23
CA ILE A 2 2.67 -20.93 -8.03
C ILE A 2 1.53 -20.04 -8.52
N ASN A 3 0.29 -20.48 -8.33
CA ASN A 3 -0.92 -19.78 -8.81
C ASN A 3 -1.66 -19.09 -7.66
N VAL A 4 -0.90 -18.56 -6.70
CA VAL A 4 -1.43 -17.91 -5.50
C VAL A 4 -0.50 -16.77 -5.10
N VAL A 5 -1.10 -15.65 -4.68
CA VAL A 5 -0.39 -14.57 -3.99
C VAL A 5 -0.41 -14.92 -2.50
N THR A 6 0.74 -14.85 -1.83
CA THR A 6 0.84 -15.18 -0.39
C THR A 6 1.08 -13.94 0.45
N LYS A 7 0.76 -14.04 1.74
CA LYS A 7 0.98 -12.98 2.70
C LYS A 7 2.47 -12.61 2.80
N GLU A 8 3.34 -13.61 2.80
CA GLU A 8 4.79 -13.44 2.89
C GLU A 8 5.34 -12.67 1.66
N GLN A 9 4.76 -12.89 0.48
CA GLN A 9 5.11 -12.13 -0.71
C GLN A 9 4.74 -10.64 -0.56
N ILE A 10 3.53 -10.36 -0.07
CA ILE A 10 3.09 -8.98 0.18
C ILE A 10 3.94 -8.30 1.26
N GLU A 11 4.22 -8.99 2.36
CA GLU A 11 5.07 -8.49 3.44
C GLU A 11 6.51 -8.23 2.98
N SER A 12 7.06 -9.13 2.16
CA SER A 12 8.39 -8.96 1.55
C SER A 12 8.43 -7.76 0.61
N LEU A 13 7.41 -7.60 -0.25
CA LEU A 13 7.30 -6.48 -1.18
C LEU A 13 7.23 -5.14 -0.43
N PHE A 14 6.41 -5.06 0.61
CA PHE A 14 6.33 -3.87 1.46
C PHE A 14 7.65 -3.60 2.18
N SER A 15 8.29 -4.64 2.75
CA SER A 15 9.58 -4.51 3.45
C SER A 15 10.70 -4.02 2.54
N GLY A 16 10.64 -4.32 1.24
CA GLY A 16 11.59 -3.82 0.23
C GLY A 16 11.28 -2.44 -0.34
N SER A 17 10.20 -1.77 0.12
CA SER A 17 9.73 -0.51 -0.43
C SER A 17 10.29 0.71 0.31
N GLU A 18 10.41 1.84 -0.39
CA GLU A 18 10.65 3.14 0.23
C GLU A 18 9.32 3.70 0.75
N VAL A 19 9.25 4.08 2.03
CA VAL A 19 8.03 4.57 2.67
C VAL A 19 8.26 5.99 3.20
N GLU A 20 7.44 6.92 2.74
CA GLU A 20 7.36 8.28 3.26
C GLU A 20 6.00 8.52 3.90
N VAL A 21 5.99 9.06 5.12
CA VAL A 21 4.77 9.42 5.83
C VAL A 21 4.85 10.89 6.22
N MET A 22 3.77 11.63 6.00
CA MET A 22 3.67 13.02 6.37
C MET A 22 2.29 13.34 6.93
N THR A 23 2.23 14.35 7.80
CA THR A 23 0.98 14.92 8.28
C THR A 23 0.71 16.24 7.56
N LEU A 24 -0.46 16.36 6.93
CA LEU A 24 -0.95 17.56 6.27
C LEU A 24 -2.05 18.22 7.10
N TRP A 25 -2.02 19.55 7.19
CA TRP A 25 -3.03 20.39 7.87
C TRP A 25 -3.39 19.90 9.28
N ASP A 26 -2.40 19.38 10.01
CA ASP A 26 -2.49 18.90 11.40
C ASP A 26 -3.50 17.76 11.64
N LYS A 27 -4.05 17.16 10.58
CA LYS A 27 -5.16 16.19 10.72
C LYS A 27 -5.24 15.11 9.65
N THR A 28 -4.34 15.14 8.66
CA THR A 28 -4.35 14.21 7.53
C THR A 28 -3.02 13.47 7.45
N THR A 29 -3.01 12.18 7.74
CA THR A 29 -1.86 11.32 7.45
C THR A 29 -1.86 10.99 5.97
N VAL A 30 -0.71 11.15 5.31
CA VAL A 30 -0.46 10.69 3.95
C VAL A 30 0.72 9.74 3.97
N MET A 31 0.55 8.58 3.36
CA MET A 31 1.59 7.56 3.20
C MET A 31 1.85 7.35 1.72
N SER A 32 3.11 7.54 1.30
CA SER A 32 3.62 7.22 -0.04
C SER A 32 4.54 6.01 0.07
N VAL A 33 4.27 4.98 -0.72
CA VAL A 33 5.04 3.73 -0.75
C VAL A 33 5.49 3.48 -2.17
N LYS A 34 6.80 3.60 -2.40
CA LYS A 34 7.44 3.31 -3.69
C LYS A 34 7.97 1.88 -3.66
N LEU A 35 7.35 1.03 -4.45
CA LEU A 35 7.69 -0.38 -4.56
C LEU A 35 9.06 -0.57 -5.25
N PRO A 36 9.72 -1.74 -5.08
CA PRO A 36 11.00 -2.03 -5.72
C PRO A 36 11.02 -1.86 -7.24
N ASN A 37 9.87 -2.02 -7.91
CA ASN A 37 9.73 -1.82 -9.36
C ASN A 37 9.51 -0.34 -9.76
N GLY A 38 9.49 0.59 -8.81
CA GLY A 38 9.27 2.01 -9.02
C GLY A 38 7.80 2.46 -9.03
N PHE A 39 6.83 1.55 -8.94
CA PHE A 39 5.41 1.91 -8.82
C PHE A 39 5.14 2.55 -7.46
N VAL A 40 4.33 3.61 -7.44
CA VAL A 40 4.05 4.38 -6.20
C VAL A 40 2.59 4.22 -5.81
N ILE A 41 2.37 3.79 -4.57
CA ILE A 41 1.07 3.76 -3.91
C ILE A 41 0.99 4.95 -2.95
N VAL A 42 -0.05 5.76 -3.08
CA VAL A 42 -0.36 6.83 -2.13
C VAL A 42 -1.69 6.55 -1.46
N GLU A 43 -1.70 6.58 -0.13
CA GLU A 43 -2.88 6.46 0.72
C GLU A 43 -2.95 7.62 1.71
N SER A 44 -4.16 7.93 2.17
CA SER A 44 -4.34 8.97 3.18
C SER A 44 -5.51 8.68 4.11
N SER A 45 -5.41 9.18 5.33
CA SER A 45 -6.47 9.17 6.33
C SER A 45 -6.60 10.57 6.92
N SER A 46 -7.82 11.06 7.09
CA SER A 46 -8.08 12.39 7.64
C SER A 46 -9.16 12.30 8.72
N CYS A 47 -9.00 13.05 9.79
CA CYS A 47 -10.06 13.26 10.77
C CYS A 47 -10.73 14.63 10.57
N VAL A 48 -11.92 14.79 11.15
CA VAL A 48 -12.71 16.02 11.04
C VAL A 48 -12.08 17.15 11.85
N ASP A 49 -11.67 16.84 13.08
CA ASP A 49 -11.15 17.77 14.08
C ASP A 49 -9.68 17.43 14.42
N PRO A 50 -8.71 18.34 14.20
CA PRO A 50 -7.31 18.14 14.54
C PRO A 50 -7.06 17.76 16.01
N THR A 51 -7.92 18.18 16.93
CA THR A 51 -7.76 17.84 18.37
C THR A 51 -7.96 16.36 18.65
N ASN A 52 -8.65 15.65 17.75
CA ASN A 52 -8.85 14.21 17.79
C ASN A 52 -7.92 13.46 16.83
N TYR A 53 -6.94 14.13 16.22
CA TYR A 53 -5.98 13.50 15.34
C TYR A 53 -5.03 12.60 16.14
N ASP A 54 -4.88 11.36 15.66
CA ASP A 54 -3.87 10.42 16.15
C ASP A 54 -3.11 9.88 14.93
N GLU A 55 -1.84 10.25 14.83
CA GLU A 55 -0.96 9.85 13.75
C GLU A 55 -0.77 8.33 13.68
N LYS A 56 -0.81 7.61 14.80
CA LYS A 56 -0.69 6.15 14.81
C LYS A 56 -1.91 5.50 14.19
N ILE A 57 -3.11 5.96 14.56
CA ILE A 57 -4.36 5.48 13.95
C ILE A 57 -4.35 5.80 12.45
N GLY A 58 -3.95 7.02 12.11
CA GLY A 58 -3.87 7.44 10.71
C GLY A 58 -2.88 6.60 9.89
N TYR A 59 -1.72 6.28 10.47
CA TYR A 59 -0.71 5.39 9.91
C TYR A 59 -1.23 3.97 9.72
N GLU A 60 -1.87 3.37 10.74
CA GLU A 60 -2.42 2.01 10.68
C GLU A 60 -3.47 1.89 9.57
N ILE A 61 -4.35 2.89 9.43
CA ILE A 61 -5.34 2.94 8.35
C ILE A 61 -4.65 2.99 6.98
N CYS A 62 -3.65 3.86 6.80
CA CYS A 62 -2.91 3.95 5.54
C CYS A 62 -2.19 2.65 5.23
N LEU A 63 -1.52 2.06 6.22
CA LEU A 63 -0.80 0.80 6.08
C LEU A 63 -1.73 -0.33 5.64
N GLN A 64 -2.90 -0.48 6.29
CA GLN A 64 -3.88 -1.50 5.92
C GLN A 64 -4.33 -1.32 4.46
N ARG A 65 -4.57 -0.08 4.02
CA ARG A 65 -4.98 0.20 2.64
C ARG A 65 -3.87 -0.07 1.62
N VAL A 66 -2.62 0.25 1.96
CA VAL A 66 -1.45 -0.12 1.14
C VAL A 66 -1.38 -1.64 0.98
N PHE A 67 -1.49 -2.41 2.06
CA PHE A 67 -1.50 -3.87 1.98
C PHE A 67 -2.64 -4.39 1.10
N ASN A 68 -3.84 -3.84 1.22
CA ASN A 68 -4.97 -4.20 0.35
C ASN A 68 -4.67 -3.92 -1.12
N LYS A 69 -4.05 -2.78 -1.45
CA LYS A 69 -3.62 -2.44 -2.81
C LYS A 69 -2.55 -3.38 -3.34
N LEU A 70 -1.59 -3.76 -2.50
CA LEU A 70 -0.56 -4.74 -2.89
C LEU A 70 -1.19 -6.10 -3.25
N TRP A 71 -2.15 -6.57 -2.45
CA TRP A 71 -2.92 -7.78 -2.75
C TRP A 71 -3.65 -7.69 -4.09
N GLU A 72 -4.33 -6.56 -4.34
CA GLU A 72 -5.04 -6.31 -5.59
C GLU A 72 -4.09 -6.33 -6.80
N LEU A 73 -2.96 -5.61 -6.70
CA LEU A 73 -2.00 -5.46 -7.79
C LEU A 73 -1.25 -6.77 -8.09
N GLU A 74 -0.75 -7.48 -7.08
CA GLU A 74 -0.07 -8.77 -7.30
C GLU A 74 -1.07 -9.84 -7.77
N GLY A 75 -2.33 -9.78 -7.33
CA GLY A 75 -3.39 -10.64 -7.85
C GLY A 75 -3.67 -10.39 -9.34
N TYR A 76 -3.80 -9.12 -9.73
CA TYR A 76 -3.97 -8.71 -11.13
C TYR A 76 -2.78 -9.14 -12.00
N LYS A 77 -1.56 -8.89 -11.52
CA LYS A 77 -0.31 -9.27 -12.20
C LYS A 77 -0.24 -10.78 -12.42
N LEU A 78 -0.47 -11.57 -11.37
CA LEU A 78 -0.49 -13.03 -11.47
C LEU A 78 -1.56 -13.51 -12.46
N GLN A 79 -2.78 -12.95 -12.40
CA GLN A 79 -3.84 -13.31 -13.34
C GLN A 79 -3.46 -12.99 -14.80
N SER A 80 -2.73 -11.89 -15.02
CA SER A 80 -2.24 -11.48 -16.34
C SER A 80 -1.15 -12.42 -16.84
N GLU A 81 -0.19 -12.78 -15.99
CA GLU A 81 0.87 -13.75 -16.32
C GLU A 81 0.30 -15.13 -16.65
N LEU A 82 -0.72 -15.59 -15.89
CA LEU A 82 -1.37 -16.88 -16.12
C LEU A 82 -2.25 -16.91 -17.36
N LYS A 83 -2.84 -15.78 -17.76
CA LYS A 83 -3.56 -15.67 -19.05
C LYS A 83 -2.61 -15.65 -20.25
N GLY A 84 -1.32 -15.45 -20.02
CA GLY A 84 -0.30 -15.50 -21.05
C GLY A 84 -0.07 -14.13 -21.67
N GLY A 85 1.20 -13.87 -21.99
CA GLY A 85 1.68 -12.71 -22.73
C GLY A 85 1.08 -12.62 -24.13
N GLU A 86 -0.18 -12.22 -24.21
CA GLU A 86 -0.80 -11.64 -25.40
C GLU A 86 -0.58 -10.12 -25.34
N HIS A 87 0.67 -9.71 -25.55
CA HIS A 87 1.03 -8.43 -26.15
C HIS A 87 2.10 -8.69 -27.19
#